data_AF-A0A945K354-F1
#
_entry.id   AF-A0A945K354-F1
#
_cell.length_a   1.000
_cell.length_b   1.000
_cell.length_c   1.000
_cell.angle_alpha   90.00
_cell.angle_beta   90.00
_cell.angle_gamma   90.00
#
_symmetry.space_group_name_H-M   'P 1'
#
loop_
_entity.id
_entity.type
_entity.pdbx_description
1 polymer ?
#
loop_
_entity_poly.entity_id
_entity_poly.type
_entity_poly.pdbx_seq_one_letter_code
_entity_poly.pdbx_strand_id
1 'polypeptide(L)'
;MKKILIVSLALFSVSALAKENVPNPNITNVNSSRVAAGCSPATSQTDMDVNNVRATILGGGDMWWNLSDAQYEIPKGSGLNSLFSGALWIGGVDAGGQLKVAAMTYRQSGNDFWPGPLDVATASITSEECTAWDKHFKIDRADVEEYVARFGIDPTYTSDMIPSSITDWPAHGNGAQDHFLAPFFDANGNGFYEPYDGDYPDYNITGTNDLASLYGDQTLWWIFNDKG
;
A
#
# COMPACT_ATOMS: atom_id res chain seq x y z
N MET A 1 -47.82 48.48 -10.64
CA MET A 1 -46.49 47.89 -10.93
C MET A 1 -46.18 46.88 -9.83
N LYS A 2 -46.17 45.58 -10.13
CA LYS A 2 -45.88 44.53 -9.14
C LYS A 2 -44.37 44.49 -8.90
N LYS A 3 -43.93 44.76 -7.67
CA LYS A 3 -42.52 44.61 -7.27
C LYS A 3 -42.29 43.15 -6.89
N ILE A 4 -41.49 42.44 -7.68
CA ILE A 4 -41.03 41.09 -7.37
C ILE A 4 -39.73 41.23 -6.58
N LEU A 5 -39.73 40.76 -5.34
CA LEU A 5 -38.54 40.71 -4.49
C LEU A 5 -37.93 39.32 -4.66
N ILE A 6 -36.70 39.24 -5.19
CA ILE A 6 -35.94 38.00 -5.29
C ILE A 6 -34.97 37.99 -4.10
N VAL A 7 -35.16 37.04 -3.19
CA VAL A 7 -34.26 36.79 -2.06
C VAL A 7 -33.38 35.60 -2.43
N SER A 8 -32.11 35.88 -2.73
CA SER A 8 -31.11 34.85 -3.00
C SER A 8 -30.50 34.38 -1.68
N LEU A 9 -30.75 33.12 -1.31
CA LEU A 9 -30.19 32.51 -0.11
C LEU A 9 -28.83 31.89 -0.47
N ALA A 10 -27.74 32.54 -0.04
CA ALA A 10 -26.39 31.97 -0.17
C ALA A 10 -26.15 31.01 1.00
N LEU A 11 -26.09 29.69 0.72
CA LEU A 11 -25.60 28.71 1.69
C LEU A 11 -24.08 28.83 1.78
N PHE A 12 -23.59 29.35 2.91
CA PHE A 12 -22.19 29.25 3.29
C PHE A 12 -22.00 27.99 4.13
N SER A 13 -21.48 26.93 3.51
CA SER A 13 -20.97 25.77 4.22
C SER A 13 -19.56 26.08 4.72
N VAL A 14 -19.38 26.16 6.04
CA VAL A 14 -18.05 26.25 6.67
C VAL A 14 -17.61 24.84 7.02
N SER A 15 -16.70 24.26 6.24
CA SER A 15 -15.99 23.04 6.60
C SER A 15 -14.81 23.39 7.50
N ALA A 16 -14.82 22.90 8.75
CA ALA A 16 -13.69 22.97 9.64
C ALA A 16 -12.81 21.73 9.40
N LEU A 17 -11.66 21.92 8.73
CA LEU A 17 -10.64 20.89 8.59
C LEU A 17 -9.64 21.07 9.74
N ALA A 18 -9.63 20.13 10.69
CA ALA A 18 -8.60 20.06 11.72
C ALA A 18 -7.48 19.15 11.19
N LYS A 19 -6.41 19.78 10.71
CA LYS A 19 -5.16 19.13 10.29
C LYS A 19 -4.06 19.67 11.20
N GLU A 20 -3.14 18.82 11.65
CA GLU A 20 -2.02 19.31 12.47
C GLU A 20 -1.25 20.34 11.66
N ASN A 21 -1.33 21.60 12.09
CA ASN A 21 -0.49 22.64 11.52
C ASN A 21 0.90 22.44 12.10
N VAL A 22 1.77 21.76 11.38
CA VAL A 22 3.19 21.67 11.72
C VAL A 22 3.74 23.10 11.63
N PRO A 23 3.97 23.80 12.76
CA PRO A 23 4.61 25.10 12.69
C PRO A 23 5.98 24.81 12.11
N ASN A 24 6.35 25.49 11.03
CA ASN A 24 7.73 25.53 10.58
C ASN A 24 8.35 26.76 11.27
N PRO A 25 8.77 26.68 12.56
CA PRO A 25 9.59 27.74 13.11
C PRO A 25 10.78 27.86 12.17
N ASN A 26 11.22 29.07 11.84
CA ASN A 26 12.31 29.32 10.89
C ASN A 26 13.61 28.57 11.27
N ILE A 27 13.66 27.26 11.06
CA ILE A 27 14.84 26.43 11.09
C ILE A 27 15.47 26.71 9.73
N THR A 28 16.33 27.72 9.72
CA THR A 28 17.08 28.17 8.55
C THR A 28 18.04 27.11 8.00
N ASN A 29 18.16 25.96 8.66
CA ASN A 29 18.95 24.82 8.22
C ASN A 29 18.18 23.50 8.45
N VAL A 30 17.09 23.29 7.71
CA VAL A 30 16.68 21.92 7.42
C VAL A 30 17.59 21.49 6.28
N ASN A 31 18.64 20.72 6.59
CA ASN A 31 19.30 19.91 5.58
C ASN A 31 18.31 18.79 5.19
N SER A 32 17.22 19.15 4.49
CA SER A 32 16.62 18.22 3.55
C SER A 32 17.59 18.16 2.39
N SER A 33 18.70 17.42 2.56
CA SER A 33 19.27 16.77 1.41
C SER A 33 18.10 16.08 0.74
N ARG A 34 17.89 16.32 -0.56
CA ARG A 34 16.97 15.47 -1.32
C ARG A 34 17.56 14.06 -1.20
N VAL A 35 17.09 13.31 -0.21
CA VAL A 35 17.57 11.94 0.05
C VAL A 35 17.06 11.03 -1.06
N ALA A 36 15.94 11.43 -1.68
CA ALA A 36 15.39 10.76 -2.84
C ALA A 36 16.37 10.75 -4.03
N ALA A 37 16.80 9.56 -4.43
CA ALA A 37 17.41 9.12 -5.69
C ALA A 37 16.56 9.44 -6.94
N GLY A 38 15.75 10.49 -6.91
CA GLY A 38 14.91 10.96 -8.00
C GLY A 38 13.50 10.39 -8.00
N CYS A 39 13.09 9.63 -6.98
CA CYS A 39 11.75 9.07 -6.94
C CYS A 39 10.67 10.15 -6.74
N SER A 40 9.57 10.00 -7.47
CA SER A 40 8.36 10.79 -7.26
C SER A 40 7.62 10.30 -6.01
N PRO A 41 6.88 11.17 -5.30
CA PRO A 41 6.01 10.74 -4.22
C PRO A 41 5.02 9.67 -4.67
N ALA A 42 4.75 8.69 -3.81
CA ALA A 42 3.79 7.63 -4.08
C ALA A 42 2.40 8.20 -4.39
N THR A 43 1.81 7.72 -5.47
CA THR A 43 0.46 8.07 -5.94
C THR A 43 -0.50 6.89 -5.90
N SER A 44 0.01 5.68 -5.73
CA SER A 44 -0.83 4.49 -5.59
C SER A 44 -1.77 4.58 -4.39
N GLN A 45 -3.02 4.22 -4.64
CA GLN A 45 -4.09 4.21 -3.66
C GLN A 45 -4.99 3.01 -3.95
N THR A 46 -5.23 2.18 -2.94
CA THR A 46 -6.09 0.99 -3.07
C THR A 46 -6.99 0.86 -1.85
N ASP A 47 -8.26 0.51 -2.08
CA ASP A 47 -9.21 0.25 -1.02
C ASP A 47 -9.17 -1.23 -0.60
N MET A 48 -9.00 -1.44 0.70
CA MET A 48 -9.33 -2.70 1.37
C MET A 48 -10.80 -2.66 1.76
N ASP A 49 -11.61 -3.55 1.20
CA ASP A 49 -13.05 -3.36 1.16
C ASP A 49 -13.88 -4.62 1.46
N VAL A 50 -13.54 -5.30 2.56
CA VAL A 50 -14.17 -6.53 3.02
C VAL A 50 -14.98 -6.33 4.31
N ASN A 51 -15.93 -7.23 4.59
CA ASN A 51 -16.70 -7.27 5.84
C ASN A 51 -17.36 -5.93 6.24
N ASN A 52 -17.93 -5.21 5.25
CA ASN A 52 -18.61 -3.93 5.43
C ASN A 52 -17.70 -2.77 5.91
N VAL A 53 -16.40 -2.91 5.71
CA VAL A 53 -15.39 -1.86 5.88
C VAL A 53 -14.94 -1.40 4.50
N ARG A 54 -14.64 -0.11 4.33
CA ARG A 54 -13.79 0.40 3.25
C ARG A 54 -12.68 1.23 3.84
N ALA A 55 -11.44 0.79 3.68
CA ALA A 55 -10.25 1.45 4.20
C ALA A 55 -9.26 1.69 3.06
N THR A 56 -9.02 2.96 2.74
CA THR A 56 -8.04 3.34 1.73
C THR A 56 -6.62 3.24 2.28
N ILE A 57 -5.71 2.61 1.53
CA ILE A 57 -4.26 2.57 1.80
C ILE A 57 -3.52 3.31 0.67
N LEU A 58 -2.52 4.12 1.02
CA LEU A 58 -1.64 4.78 0.05
C LEU A 58 -0.25 4.13 0.06
N GLY A 59 0.41 4.11 -1.10
CA GLY A 59 1.75 3.51 -1.23
C GLY A 59 2.86 4.26 -0.48
N GLY A 60 2.56 5.43 0.08
CA GLY A 60 3.49 6.25 0.86
C GLY A 60 3.52 5.95 2.36
N GLY A 61 2.91 4.84 2.80
CA GLY A 61 2.87 4.43 4.21
C GLY A 61 1.80 5.13 5.06
N ASP A 62 1.10 6.09 4.50
CA ASP A 62 -0.10 6.72 5.02
C ASP A 62 -1.38 6.02 4.52
N MET A 63 -2.47 6.19 5.25
CA MET A 63 -3.70 5.44 5.08
C MET A 63 -4.91 6.22 5.60
N TRP A 64 -6.10 5.74 5.23
CA TRP A 64 -7.41 6.18 5.72
C TRP A 64 -7.85 7.56 5.26
N TRP A 65 -7.20 8.11 4.23
CA TRP A 65 -7.52 9.40 3.63
C TRP A 65 -7.19 9.43 2.14
N ASN A 66 -7.58 10.49 1.42
CA ASN A 66 -7.27 10.69 -0.01
C ASN A 66 -6.47 12.00 -0.26
N LEU A 67 -5.64 12.40 0.70
CA LEU A 67 -4.96 13.70 0.78
C LEU A 67 -5.85 14.89 1.18
N SER A 68 -7.18 14.72 1.22
CA SER A 68 -8.14 15.76 1.60
C SER A 68 -9.14 15.28 2.68
N ASP A 69 -9.82 14.17 2.41
CA ASP A 69 -10.96 13.67 3.16
C ASP A 69 -10.67 12.30 3.77
N ALA A 70 -11.38 11.98 4.86
CA ALA A 70 -11.35 10.67 5.50
C ALA A 70 -11.88 9.57 4.58
N GLN A 71 -11.27 8.38 4.64
CA GLN A 71 -11.56 7.19 3.83
C GLN A 71 -11.46 5.88 4.64
N TYR A 72 -11.72 5.93 5.95
CA TYR A 72 -11.91 4.73 6.78
C TYR A 72 -13.38 4.63 7.19
N GLU A 73 -14.15 3.99 6.32
CA GLU A 73 -15.59 4.01 6.30
C GLU A 73 -16.18 2.71 6.86
N ILE A 74 -17.02 2.83 7.89
CA ILE A 74 -17.76 1.72 8.49
C ILE A 74 -19.12 2.22 8.96
N PRO A 75 -20.26 1.65 8.49
CA PRO A 75 -20.39 0.69 7.39
C PRO A 75 -19.95 1.25 6.02
N LYS A 76 -19.42 0.38 5.15
CA LYS A 76 -19.13 0.69 3.74
C LYS A 76 -20.40 1.21 3.04
N GLY A 77 -20.33 2.36 2.40
CA GLY A 77 -21.44 3.03 1.71
C GLY A 77 -22.30 3.94 2.60
N SER A 78 -21.97 4.12 3.87
CA SER A 78 -22.70 5.02 4.79
C SER A 78 -22.24 6.48 4.72
N GLY A 79 -21.03 6.74 4.22
CA GLY A 79 -20.35 8.03 4.29
C GLY A 79 -19.81 8.38 5.69
N LEU A 80 -19.98 7.49 6.68
CA LEU A 80 -19.46 7.68 8.04
C LEU A 80 -18.04 7.12 8.15
N ASN A 81 -17.11 7.98 8.56
CA ASN A 81 -15.70 7.61 8.72
C ASN A 81 -15.31 7.60 10.19
N SER A 82 -14.69 6.51 10.64
CA SER A 82 -14.28 6.34 12.05
C SER A 82 -12.89 6.93 12.33
N LEU A 83 -12.04 7.04 11.30
CA LEU A 83 -10.69 7.57 11.37
C LEU A 83 -10.46 8.53 10.20
N PHE A 84 -9.75 9.64 10.45
CA PHE A 84 -9.44 10.62 9.39
C PHE A 84 -8.20 10.25 8.59
N SER A 85 -7.10 9.88 9.24
CA SER A 85 -5.84 9.49 8.59
C SER A 85 -5.01 8.66 9.57
N GLY A 86 -4.12 7.82 9.03
CA GLY A 86 -3.07 7.10 9.77
C GLY A 86 -1.79 7.05 8.96
N ALA A 87 -0.65 6.81 9.61
CA ALA A 87 0.63 6.62 8.92
C ALA A 87 1.58 5.77 9.77
N LEU A 88 2.50 5.07 9.11
CA LEU A 88 3.57 4.34 9.78
C LEU A 88 4.70 5.29 10.18
N TRP A 89 5.11 5.24 11.44
CA TRP A 89 6.29 5.96 11.94
C TRP A 89 7.36 4.96 12.36
N ILE A 90 8.57 5.12 11.86
CA ILE A 90 9.71 4.25 12.13
C ILE A 90 10.86 5.11 12.65
N GLY A 91 11.51 4.65 13.70
CA GLY A 91 12.71 5.31 14.23
C GLY A 91 13.75 4.30 14.70
N GLY A 92 15.01 4.68 14.60
CA GLY A 92 16.14 3.86 15.00
C GLY A 92 17.36 4.71 15.35
N VAL A 93 18.28 4.15 16.13
CA VAL A 93 19.56 4.79 16.45
C VAL A 93 20.64 4.10 15.64
N ASP A 94 21.40 4.87 14.87
CA ASP A 94 22.49 4.33 14.07
C ASP A 94 23.71 3.94 14.93
N ALA A 95 24.71 3.29 14.32
CA ALA A 95 25.93 2.87 15.01
C ALA A 95 26.74 4.05 15.61
N GLY A 96 26.50 5.28 15.15
CA GLY A 96 27.09 6.50 15.68
C GLY A 96 26.29 7.12 16.83
N GLY A 97 25.20 6.50 17.27
CA GLY A 97 24.33 7.03 18.32
C GLY A 97 23.37 8.12 17.85
N GLN A 98 23.21 8.34 16.54
CA GLN A 98 22.30 9.35 16.02
C GLN A 98 20.91 8.76 15.79
N LEU A 99 19.89 9.46 16.27
CA LEU A 99 18.50 9.13 16.00
C LEU A 99 18.14 9.44 14.54
N LYS A 100 17.53 8.47 13.85
CA LYS A 100 16.91 8.59 12.53
C LYS A 100 15.43 8.27 12.66
N VAL A 101 14.57 9.07 12.03
CA VAL A 101 13.11 8.91 12.09
C VAL A 101 12.51 9.22 10.73
N ALA A 102 11.60 8.34 10.28
CA ALA A 102 10.65 8.56 9.21
C ALA A 102 9.25 8.58 9.85
N ALA A 103 8.61 9.74 9.87
CA ALA A 103 7.36 9.99 10.60
C ALA A 103 6.40 10.79 9.72
N MET A 104 5.86 10.11 8.70
CA MET A 104 4.98 10.72 7.73
C MET A 104 3.74 11.30 8.45
N THR A 105 3.51 12.58 8.27
CA THR A 105 2.28 13.23 8.73
C THR A 105 1.33 13.36 7.55
N TYR A 106 1.10 14.59 7.15
CA TYR A 106 0.07 15.02 6.24
C TYR A 106 0.62 15.44 4.87
N ARG A 107 1.85 15.01 4.60
CA ARG A 107 2.65 15.34 3.42
C ARG A 107 2.85 16.85 3.18
N GLN A 108 2.70 17.69 4.21
CA GLN A 108 2.79 19.15 4.11
C GLN A 108 4.24 19.66 4.09
N SER A 109 5.15 18.94 4.75
CA SER A 109 6.56 19.29 4.87
C SER A 109 7.49 18.39 4.03
N GLY A 110 6.93 17.42 3.31
CA GLY A 110 7.68 16.43 2.55
C GLY A 110 7.04 15.05 2.58
N ASN A 111 7.76 14.08 2.03
CA ASN A 111 7.44 12.66 2.11
C ASN A 111 8.63 11.96 2.78
N ASP A 112 8.34 11.05 3.70
CA ASP A 112 9.35 10.25 4.38
C ASP A 112 9.51 8.84 3.76
N PHE A 113 8.59 8.45 2.89
CA PHE A 113 8.61 7.14 2.22
C PHE A 113 8.37 7.26 0.72
N TRP A 114 9.01 6.35 -0.02
CA TRP A 114 8.94 6.23 -1.48
C TRP A 114 8.71 4.77 -1.89
N PRO A 115 8.04 4.51 -3.03
CA PRO A 115 7.73 3.14 -3.43
C PRO A 115 8.97 2.31 -3.78
N GLY A 116 8.87 1.01 -3.51
CA GLY A 116 9.76 -0.01 -4.04
C GLY A 116 10.86 -0.50 -3.10
N PRO A 117 11.35 -1.73 -3.34
CA PRO A 117 12.48 -2.33 -2.62
C PRO A 117 13.82 -1.72 -3.03
N LEU A 118 14.72 -1.64 -2.06
CA LEU A 118 16.09 -1.19 -2.27
C LEU A 118 17.00 -2.34 -2.75
N ASP A 119 18.01 -2.00 -3.53
CA ASP A 119 19.14 -2.88 -3.83
C ASP A 119 19.84 -3.32 -2.54
N VAL A 120 20.04 -4.63 -2.37
CA VAL A 120 20.53 -5.21 -1.11
C VAL A 120 22.00 -4.88 -0.82
N ALA A 121 22.80 -4.54 -1.84
CA ALA A 121 24.23 -4.28 -1.71
C ALA A 121 24.53 -2.78 -1.49
N THR A 122 23.74 -1.91 -2.11
CA THR A 122 23.95 -0.45 -2.16
C THR A 122 22.91 0.33 -1.39
N ALA A 123 21.84 -0.35 -0.97
CA ALA A 123 20.65 0.24 -0.38
C ALA A 123 20.05 1.33 -1.27
N SER A 124 20.14 1.26 -2.60
CA SER A 124 19.68 2.31 -3.52
C SER A 124 18.50 1.86 -4.39
N ILE A 125 17.84 2.80 -5.06
CA ILE A 125 16.76 2.53 -6.01
C ILE A 125 16.79 3.58 -7.13
N THR A 126 16.31 3.21 -8.32
CA THR A 126 16.17 4.12 -9.46
C THR A 126 14.76 4.74 -9.53
N SER A 127 14.63 5.87 -10.21
CA SER A 127 13.32 6.53 -10.40
C SER A 127 12.32 5.66 -11.16
N GLU A 128 12.83 4.85 -12.08
CA GLU A 128 12.10 3.89 -12.89
C GLU A 128 11.55 2.75 -12.03
N GLU A 129 12.36 2.22 -11.11
CA GLU A 129 11.92 1.20 -10.15
C GLU A 129 10.86 1.75 -9.20
N CYS A 130 11.04 2.96 -8.65
CA CYS A 130 10.01 3.59 -7.83
C CYS A 130 8.68 3.71 -8.58
N THR A 131 8.72 4.08 -9.86
CA THR A 131 7.51 4.17 -10.69
C THR A 131 6.90 2.79 -10.94
N ALA A 132 7.73 1.77 -11.19
CA ALA A 132 7.27 0.41 -11.39
C ALA A 132 6.62 -0.21 -10.15
N TRP A 133 7.09 0.19 -8.95
CA TRP A 133 6.62 -0.29 -7.66
C TRP A 133 5.55 0.60 -6.99
N ASP A 134 5.17 1.74 -7.59
CA ASP A 134 4.08 2.59 -7.10
C ASP A 134 2.71 1.95 -7.37
N LYS A 135 2.43 0.84 -6.69
CA LYS A 135 1.19 0.05 -6.77
C LYS A 135 1.03 -0.83 -5.53
N HIS A 136 -0.21 -1.20 -5.26
CA HIS A 136 -0.52 -2.28 -4.33
C HIS A 136 -0.88 -3.54 -5.11
N PHE A 137 -0.40 -4.67 -4.62
CA PHE A 137 -0.78 -5.99 -5.10
C PHE A 137 -1.90 -6.49 -4.20
N LYS A 138 -3.11 -6.53 -4.77
CA LYS A 138 -4.31 -6.98 -4.08
C LYS A 138 -4.55 -8.45 -4.42
N ILE A 139 -4.78 -9.25 -3.38
CA ILE A 139 -5.15 -10.65 -3.50
C ILE A 139 -6.32 -10.93 -2.57
N ASP A 140 -7.32 -11.63 -3.10
CA ASP A 140 -8.44 -12.14 -2.31
C ASP A 140 -8.18 -13.62 -2.02
N ARG A 141 -8.38 -14.04 -0.77
CA ARG A 141 -8.18 -15.43 -0.34
C ARG A 141 -9.00 -16.42 -1.18
N ALA A 142 -10.20 -16.00 -1.61
CA ALA A 142 -11.10 -16.80 -2.43
C ALA A 142 -10.49 -17.17 -3.80
N ASP A 143 -9.72 -16.27 -4.42
CA ASP A 143 -9.01 -16.55 -5.69
C ASP A 143 -8.00 -17.69 -5.49
N VAL A 144 -7.28 -17.65 -4.37
CA VAL A 144 -6.27 -18.66 -4.01
C VAL A 144 -6.95 -19.98 -3.64
N GLU A 145 -8.07 -19.95 -2.92
CA GLU A 145 -8.87 -21.14 -2.60
C GLU A 145 -9.39 -21.83 -3.86
N GLU A 146 -9.91 -21.07 -4.83
CA GLU A 146 -10.36 -21.61 -6.12
C GLU A 146 -9.19 -22.21 -6.90
N TYR A 147 -8.07 -21.48 -6.99
CA TYR A 147 -6.88 -21.95 -7.67
C TYR A 147 -6.39 -23.28 -7.07
N VAL A 148 -6.20 -23.37 -5.75
CA VAL A 148 -5.74 -24.59 -5.07
C VAL A 148 -6.73 -25.76 -5.24
N ALA A 149 -8.03 -25.47 -5.25
CA ALA A 149 -9.05 -26.52 -5.39
C ALA A 149 -9.16 -27.09 -6.82
N ARG A 150 -8.79 -26.32 -7.85
CA ARG A 150 -9.04 -26.66 -9.26
C ARG A 150 -7.77 -26.96 -10.04
N PHE A 151 -6.67 -26.26 -9.78
CA PHE A 151 -5.43 -26.38 -10.54
C PHE A 151 -4.89 -27.82 -10.53
N GLY A 152 -4.63 -28.37 -11.71
CA GLY A 152 -4.15 -29.76 -11.89
C GLY A 152 -5.19 -30.86 -11.58
N ILE A 153 -6.40 -30.51 -11.13
CA ILE A 153 -7.47 -31.46 -10.75
C ILE A 153 -8.66 -31.35 -11.71
N ASP A 154 -9.11 -30.13 -11.98
CA ASP A 154 -10.26 -29.83 -12.84
C ASP A 154 -9.79 -29.62 -14.29
N PRO A 155 -10.14 -30.51 -15.23
CA PRO A 155 -9.72 -30.39 -16.63
C PRO A 155 -10.35 -29.20 -17.37
N THR A 156 -11.34 -28.54 -16.76
CA THR A 156 -11.97 -27.32 -17.31
C THR A 156 -11.31 -26.04 -16.83
N TYR A 157 -10.43 -26.11 -15.82
CA TYR A 157 -9.69 -24.96 -15.31
C TYR A 157 -8.43 -24.76 -16.16
N THR A 158 -8.51 -23.82 -17.09
CA THR A 158 -7.43 -23.53 -18.03
C THR A 158 -6.54 -22.40 -17.53
N SER A 159 -5.33 -22.29 -18.07
CA SER A 159 -4.32 -21.31 -17.62
C SER A 159 -4.78 -19.85 -17.73
N ASP A 160 -5.67 -19.55 -18.68
CA ASP A 160 -6.29 -18.23 -18.86
C ASP A 160 -7.36 -17.89 -17.81
N MET A 161 -7.80 -18.88 -17.01
CA MET A 161 -8.71 -18.65 -15.88
C MET A 161 -7.98 -18.29 -14.60
N ILE A 162 -6.65 -18.44 -14.55
CA ILE A 162 -5.86 -18.09 -13.36
C ILE A 162 -5.89 -16.55 -13.21
N PRO A 163 -6.34 -16.03 -12.05
CA PRO A 163 -6.40 -14.59 -11.81
C PRO A 163 -5.04 -13.91 -11.93
N SER A 164 -5.02 -12.68 -12.45
CA SER A 164 -3.78 -11.89 -12.52
C SER A 164 -3.21 -11.54 -11.15
N SER A 165 -4.05 -11.53 -10.10
CA SER A 165 -3.62 -11.39 -8.71
C SER A 165 -2.69 -12.53 -8.26
N ILE A 166 -2.78 -13.70 -8.90
CA ILE A 166 -1.87 -14.84 -8.73
C ILE A 166 -0.74 -14.76 -9.76
N THR A 167 -1.03 -14.61 -11.07
CA THR A 167 0.05 -14.65 -12.08
C THR A 167 1.07 -13.52 -11.95
N ASP A 168 0.65 -12.35 -11.46
CA ASP A 168 1.48 -11.16 -11.34
C ASP A 168 1.91 -10.90 -9.88
N TRP A 169 1.76 -11.90 -9.00
CA TRP A 169 2.17 -11.78 -7.60
C TRP A 169 3.68 -11.49 -7.50
N PRO A 170 4.10 -10.46 -6.74
CA PRO A 170 5.46 -9.94 -6.79
C PRO A 170 6.40 -10.72 -5.86
N ALA A 171 6.49 -12.03 -6.05
CA ALA A 171 7.29 -12.90 -5.20
C ALA A 171 8.79 -12.61 -5.28
N HIS A 172 9.27 -12.08 -6.41
CA HIS A 172 10.70 -11.90 -6.67
C HIS A 172 11.10 -10.47 -7.04
N GLY A 173 12.29 -10.08 -6.57
CA GLY A 173 12.99 -8.89 -7.02
C GLY A 173 13.72 -9.07 -8.35
N ASN A 174 14.31 -7.98 -8.86
CA ASN A 174 15.01 -7.96 -10.15
C ASN A 174 16.47 -8.46 -10.11
N GLY A 175 16.86 -9.22 -9.09
CA GLY A 175 18.23 -9.74 -8.88
C GLY A 175 19.19 -8.79 -8.14
N ALA A 176 18.91 -7.48 -8.14
CA ALA A 176 19.57 -6.50 -7.26
C ALA A 176 18.85 -6.36 -5.91
N GLN A 177 17.55 -6.61 -5.91
CA GLN A 177 16.66 -6.63 -4.75
C GLN A 177 16.66 -8.00 -4.08
N ASP A 178 16.03 -8.11 -2.90
CA ASP A 178 15.85 -9.40 -2.24
C ASP A 178 15.12 -10.39 -3.18
N HIS A 179 15.58 -11.64 -3.18
CA HIS A 179 14.99 -12.69 -4.01
C HIS A 179 13.58 -13.04 -3.56
N PHE A 180 13.29 -12.98 -2.26
CA PHE A 180 11.98 -13.30 -1.68
C PHE A 180 11.31 -12.02 -1.18
N LEU A 181 10.48 -11.41 -2.03
CA LEU A 181 9.73 -10.20 -1.70
C LEU A 181 8.37 -10.55 -1.09
N ALA A 182 7.36 -10.83 -1.92
CA ALA A 182 6.05 -11.26 -1.42
C ALA A 182 6.06 -12.75 -1.09
N PRO A 183 5.47 -13.18 0.03
CA PRO A 183 5.47 -14.58 0.42
C PRO A 183 4.59 -15.41 -0.52
N PHE A 184 5.04 -16.62 -0.83
CA PHE A 184 4.34 -17.58 -1.67
C PHE A 184 4.56 -19.02 -1.18
N PHE A 185 3.61 -19.89 -1.49
CA PHE A 185 3.75 -21.32 -1.35
C PHE A 185 4.42 -21.87 -2.61
N ASP A 186 5.59 -22.46 -2.43
CA ASP A 186 6.39 -23.12 -3.46
C ASP A 186 6.03 -24.62 -3.51
N ALA A 187 5.29 -25.01 -4.54
CA ALA A 187 4.77 -26.36 -4.69
C ALA A 187 5.87 -27.39 -5.02
N ASN A 188 6.92 -26.97 -5.72
CA ASN A 188 7.96 -27.86 -6.22
C ASN A 188 9.29 -27.75 -5.43
N GLY A 189 9.41 -26.74 -4.57
CA GLY A 189 10.54 -26.52 -3.66
C GLY A 189 11.78 -25.94 -4.34
N ASN A 190 11.65 -25.30 -5.51
CA ASN A 190 12.79 -24.77 -6.27
C ASN A 190 13.16 -23.31 -5.90
N GLY A 191 12.35 -22.64 -5.08
CA GLY A 191 12.55 -21.25 -4.65
C GLY A 191 12.15 -20.19 -5.67
N PHE A 192 11.43 -20.55 -6.73
CA PHE A 192 10.87 -19.65 -7.73
C PHE A 192 9.35 -19.69 -7.68
N TYR A 193 8.72 -18.58 -8.02
CA TYR A 193 7.28 -18.43 -8.06
C TYR A 193 6.78 -18.66 -9.47
N GLU A 194 6.16 -19.83 -9.67
CA GLU A 194 5.71 -20.36 -10.94
C GLU A 194 4.22 -20.74 -10.84
N PRO A 195 3.29 -19.78 -11.04
CA PRO A 195 1.84 -20.03 -11.00
C PRO A 195 1.32 -21.06 -11.99
N TYR A 196 2.11 -21.41 -13.00
CA TYR A 196 1.75 -22.45 -13.96
C TYR A 196 2.29 -23.84 -13.57
N ASP A 197 3.03 -23.91 -12.46
CA ASP A 197 3.59 -25.13 -11.87
C ASP A 197 3.05 -25.41 -10.45
N GLY A 198 2.02 -24.66 -10.03
CA GLY A 198 1.27 -24.93 -8.79
C GLY A 198 1.47 -23.92 -7.68
N ASP A 199 2.31 -22.89 -7.87
CA ASP A 199 2.60 -21.92 -6.81
C ASP A 199 1.48 -20.90 -6.63
N TYR A 200 1.33 -20.40 -5.40
CA TYR A 200 0.30 -19.41 -5.07
C TYR A 200 0.68 -18.53 -3.88
N PRO A 201 0.06 -17.36 -3.68
CA PRO A 201 0.32 -16.50 -2.51
C PRO A 201 0.09 -17.25 -1.19
N ASP A 202 1.02 -17.15 -0.24
CA ASP A 202 1.15 -18.05 0.93
C ASP A 202 0.04 -17.90 2.00
N TYR A 203 -1.18 -18.32 1.65
CA TYR A 203 -2.30 -18.47 2.57
C TYR A 203 -2.36 -19.89 3.14
N ASN A 204 -2.85 -20.01 4.39
CA ASN A 204 -3.21 -21.30 4.96
C ASN A 204 -4.55 -21.81 4.39
N ILE A 205 -4.50 -22.36 3.18
CA ILE A 205 -5.67 -22.90 2.46
C ILE A 205 -6.02 -24.29 2.95
N THR A 206 -5.02 -25.14 3.20
CA THR A 206 -5.23 -26.53 3.63
C THR A 206 -5.66 -26.65 5.10
N GLY A 207 -5.51 -25.59 5.88
CA GLY A 207 -5.69 -25.59 7.33
C GLY A 207 -4.54 -26.27 8.09
N THR A 208 -3.48 -26.69 7.39
CA THR A 208 -2.31 -27.36 7.98
C THR A 208 -1.02 -26.57 7.83
N ASN A 209 -1.04 -25.45 7.08
CA ASN A 209 0.10 -24.56 6.92
C ASN A 209 0.03 -23.45 7.98
N ASP A 210 0.36 -23.80 9.23
CA ASP A 210 0.39 -22.84 10.34
C ASP A 210 1.51 -21.79 10.21
N LEU A 211 2.40 -21.95 9.23
CA LEU A 211 3.47 -21.01 8.90
C LEU A 211 3.12 -20.08 7.74
N ALA A 212 1.89 -20.15 7.22
CA ALA A 212 1.43 -19.26 6.17
C ALA A 212 1.60 -17.79 6.58
N SER A 213 2.07 -16.97 5.65
CA SER A 213 2.42 -15.57 5.88
C SER A 213 1.29 -14.59 5.56
N LEU A 214 0.31 -15.01 4.75
CA LEU A 214 -0.83 -14.18 4.35
C LEU A 214 -2.10 -14.54 5.14
N TYR A 215 -2.86 -13.51 5.48
CA TYR A 215 -4.02 -13.60 6.38
C TYR A 215 -5.20 -12.75 5.92
N GLY A 216 -6.38 -13.09 6.45
CA GLY A 216 -7.63 -12.41 6.14
C GLY A 216 -8.24 -12.85 4.81
N ASP A 217 -9.43 -12.33 4.53
CA ASP A 217 -10.16 -12.62 3.30
C ASP A 217 -9.60 -11.83 2.09
N GLN A 218 -8.92 -10.73 2.37
CA GLN A 218 -8.31 -9.83 1.40
C GLN A 218 -7.00 -9.28 1.96
N THR A 219 -5.96 -9.26 1.13
CA THR A 219 -4.64 -8.72 1.49
C THR A 219 -4.17 -7.72 0.46
N LEU A 220 -3.56 -6.63 0.96
CA LEU A 220 -2.75 -5.72 0.15
C LEU A 220 -1.29 -5.95 0.52
N TRP A 221 -0.45 -6.12 -0.49
CA TRP A 221 0.99 -6.18 -0.34
C TRP A 221 1.63 -5.08 -1.18
N TRP A 222 2.62 -4.38 -0.61
CA TRP A 222 3.39 -3.34 -1.29
C TRP A 222 4.70 -3.10 -0.54
N ILE A 223 5.66 -2.45 -1.18
CA ILE A 223 6.94 -2.09 -0.58
C ILE A 223 7.14 -0.58 -0.69
N PHE A 224 7.67 0.02 0.37
CA PHE A 224 8.20 1.37 0.37
C PHE A 224 9.48 1.43 1.21
N ASN A 225 10.27 2.48 1.03
CA ASN A 225 11.54 2.73 1.70
C ASN A 225 11.70 4.21 2.08
N ASP A 226 12.68 4.55 2.92
CA ASP A 226 12.96 5.90 3.41
C ASP A 226 14.13 6.60 2.68
N LYS A 227 14.62 6.03 1.57
CA LYS A 227 15.68 6.62 0.78
C LYS A 227 15.12 7.41 -0.39
N GLY A 228 14.19 6.82 -1.15
CA GLY A 228 13.65 7.34 -2.42
C GLY A 228 14.70 7.62 -3.45
#